data_AF-A0A1E4RUJ5-F1
#
_entry.id   AF-A0A1E4RUJ5-F1
#
_cell.length_a   1.000
_cell.length_b   1.000
_cell.length_c   1.000
_cell.angle_alpha   90.00
_cell.angle_beta   90.00
_cell.angle_gamma   90.00
#
_symmetry.space_group_name_H-M   'P 1'
#
loop_
_entity.id
_entity.type
_entity.pdbx_description
1 polymer ?
#
loop_
_entity_poly.entity_id
_entity_poly.type
_entity_poly.pdbx_seq_one_letter_code
_entity_poly.pdbx_strand_id
1 'polypeptide(L)'
;MSFVNPFGSKDGGSNGLGHNGFEVSLNYVAGLPDANLVQHSTLKLTFKALLKRDDTTKERALGELCNFICAENLEVLKDDMVLMTWVQLYPKLSVSDSKNVRSLAHQAETLFISVLQRSYAKYLKDTIPVLLTGIYDMDSSVVNSTLKNMSAAFKDTTKINNLWIIFQLELLEFADQVINKETVDSISDDRFVSRAEMELKYQRLVNASIPVVSHLIQLALKTSPEKVESNIEKYQEFFLYENLWHYLRVSSNGNVQRIYKTVLSLVNAV
;
A
#
# COMPACT_ATOMS: atom_id res chain seq x y z
N MET A 1 -38.80 -16.08 8.91
CA MET A 1 -38.19 -15.32 7.80
C MET A 1 -36.80 -14.93 8.25
N SER A 2 -35.76 -15.62 7.75
CA SER A 2 -34.36 -15.36 8.09
C SER A 2 -33.82 -14.25 7.19
N PHE A 3 -33.31 -13.19 7.79
CA PHE A 3 -32.58 -12.14 7.08
C PHE A 3 -31.33 -12.73 6.45
N VAL A 4 -31.26 -12.72 5.12
CA VAL A 4 -30.05 -13.05 4.36
C VAL A 4 -29.19 -11.79 4.35
N ASN A 5 -27.97 -11.90 4.90
CA ASN A 5 -26.97 -10.86 4.85
C ASN A 5 -26.47 -10.72 3.40
N PRO A 6 -26.69 -9.59 2.70
CA PRO A 6 -26.37 -9.45 1.28
C PRO A 6 -24.87 -9.27 1.01
N PHE A 7 -24.03 -9.23 2.05
CA PHE A 7 -22.58 -9.08 1.95
C PHE A 7 -21.79 -10.31 2.43
N GLY A 8 -22.47 -11.43 2.68
CA GLY A 8 -21.81 -12.68 3.03
C GLY A 8 -21.38 -13.46 1.80
N SER A 9 -20.26 -13.10 1.17
CA SER A 9 -19.57 -14.03 0.27
C SER A 9 -19.03 -15.20 1.10
N LYS A 10 -19.74 -16.31 1.07
CA LYS A 10 -19.22 -17.62 1.46
C LYS A 10 -18.35 -18.13 0.31
N ASP A 11 -17.09 -17.71 0.30
CA ASP A 11 -15.98 -18.47 -0.29
C ASP A 11 -14.67 -17.98 0.34
N GLY A 12 -13.87 -18.93 0.83
CA GLY A 12 -12.67 -18.71 1.61
C GLY A 12 -11.48 -18.27 0.78
N GLY A 13 -11.42 -16.98 0.45
CA GLY A 13 -10.22 -16.31 -0.05
C GLY A 13 -10.52 -14.82 -0.24
N SER A 14 -10.09 -13.96 0.69
CA SER A 14 -10.15 -12.52 0.44
C SER A 14 -9.15 -12.18 -0.66
N ASN A 15 -9.63 -11.90 -1.88
CA ASN A 15 -8.80 -11.47 -3.01
C ASN A 15 -8.30 -10.02 -2.89
N GLY A 16 -8.15 -9.49 -1.67
CA GLY A 16 -7.79 -8.11 -1.40
C GLY A 16 -7.01 -7.95 -0.10
N LEU A 17 -6.54 -6.73 0.15
CA LEU A 17 -5.65 -6.35 1.24
C LEU A 17 -6.38 -5.99 2.55
N GLY A 18 -7.71 -6.20 2.60
CA GLY A 18 -8.58 -5.67 3.65
C GLY A 18 -8.79 -6.65 4.82
N HIS A 19 -8.66 -6.14 6.05
CA HIS A 19 -8.75 -6.89 7.30
C HIS A 19 -9.88 -6.40 8.22
N ASN A 20 -10.58 -5.33 7.83
CA ASN A 20 -11.58 -4.65 8.65
C ASN A 20 -13.03 -4.81 8.13
N GLY A 21 -13.31 -5.88 7.37
CA GLY A 21 -14.65 -6.21 6.89
C GLY A 21 -15.13 -5.40 5.68
N PHE A 22 -14.22 -4.66 5.03
CA PHE A 22 -14.43 -4.01 3.74
C PHE A 22 -13.26 -4.28 2.81
N GLU A 23 -13.51 -4.20 1.50
CA GLU A 23 -12.52 -4.49 0.48
C GLU A 23 -11.49 -3.36 0.37
N VAL A 24 -10.20 -3.73 0.42
CA VAL A 24 -9.06 -2.86 0.13
C VAL A 24 -8.30 -3.48 -1.04
N SER A 25 -7.98 -2.69 -2.07
CA SER A 25 -7.34 -3.21 -3.29
C SER A 25 -6.48 -2.16 -3.98
N LEU A 26 -5.52 -2.63 -4.79
CA LEU A 26 -4.68 -1.79 -5.65
C LEU A 26 -5.36 -1.49 -6.99
N ASN A 27 -6.23 -2.40 -7.45
CA ASN A 27 -7.01 -2.27 -8.67
C ASN A 27 -7.89 -1.00 -8.69
N TYR A 28 -8.05 -0.39 -9.88
CA TYR A 28 -8.82 0.85 -10.08
C TYR A 28 -10.35 0.68 -10.08
N VAL A 29 -10.87 -0.55 -10.16
CA VAL A 29 -12.31 -0.88 -10.25
C VAL A 29 -12.87 -1.34 -8.90
N ALA A 30 -12.16 -2.23 -8.22
CA ALA A 30 -12.61 -2.84 -6.96
C ALA A 30 -12.21 -2.00 -5.74
N GLY A 31 -12.83 -2.22 -4.58
CA GLY A 31 -12.48 -1.52 -3.34
C GLY A 31 -12.52 0.02 -3.45
N LEU A 32 -13.46 0.57 -4.22
CA LEU A 32 -13.71 2.01 -4.31
C LEU A 32 -14.66 2.44 -3.19
N PRO A 33 -14.31 3.47 -2.38
CA PRO A 33 -15.20 3.96 -1.34
C PRO A 33 -16.33 4.83 -1.89
N ASP A 34 -17.48 4.81 -1.22
CA ASP A 34 -18.52 5.82 -1.40
C ASP A 34 -18.28 7.03 -0.48
N ALA A 35 -17.65 8.07 -1.02
CA ALA A 35 -17.39 9.31 -0.30
C ALA A 35 -18.66 10.02 0.20
N ASN A 36 -19.86 9.67 -0.28
CA ASN A 36 -21.10 10.27 0.22
C ASN A 36 -21.44 9.87 1.65
N LEU A 37 -20.92 8.72 2.11
CA LEU A 37 -21.12 8.19 3.47
C LEU A 37 -20.42 9.03 4.55
N VAL A 38 -19.35 9.73 4.19
CA VAL A 38 -18.62 10.64 5.10
C VAL A 38 -19.49 11.85 5.45
N GLN A 39 -19.82 12.07 6.71
CA GLN A 39 -20.74 13.16 7.08
C GLN A 39 -20.12 14.55 6.99
N HIS A 40 -18.83 14.67 7.35
CA HIS A 40 -18.14 15.95 7.37
C HIS A 40 -17.96 16.52 5.95
N SER A 41 -18.50 17.70 5.69
CA SER A 41 -18.57 18.30 4.35
C SER A 41 -17.21 18.49 3.68
N THR A 42 -16.22 19.02 4.41
CA THR A 42 -14.86 19.20 3.88
C THR A 42 -14.25 17.88 3.43
N LEU A 43 -14.19 16.88 4.32
CA LEU A 43 -13.65 15.55 4.00
C LEU A 43 -14.43 14.85 2.88
N LYS A 44 -15.77 14.96 2.85
CA LYS A 44 -16.59 14.46 1.73
C LYS A 44 -16.13 15.04 0.40
N LEU A 45 -15.94 16.36 0.33
CA LEU A 45 -15.48 17.03 -0.90
C LEU A 45 -14.04 16.64 -1.25
N THR A 46 -13.16 16.57 -0.25
CA THR A 46 -11.77 16.12 -0.42
C THR A 46 -11.72 14.69 -0.97
N PHE A 47 -12.42 13.73 -0.37
CA PHE A 47 -12.45 12.34 -0.87
C PHE A 47 -13.08 12.22 -2.25
N LYS A 48 -14.12 13.00 -2.56
CA LYS A 48 -14.66 13.09 -3.93
C LYS A 48 -13.63 13.62 -4.92
N ALA A 49 -12.78 14.56 -4.51
CA ALA A 49 -11.69 15.06 -5.35
C ALA A 49 -10.60 13.99 -5.55
N LEU A 50 -10.29 13.18 -4.54
CA LEU A 50 -9.31 12.08 -4.63
C LEU A 50 -9.76 10.92 -5.52
N LEU A 51 -11.07 10.71 -5.68
CA LEU A 51 -11.64 9.74 -6.62
C LEU A 51 -11.59 10.21 -8.07
N LYS A 52 -11.28 11.48 -8.34
CA LYS A 52 -11.11 11.98 -9.71
C LYS A 52 -9.82 11.45 -10.30
N ARG A 53 -9.72 11.49 -11.63
CA ARG A 53 -8.53 11.04 -12.35
C ARG A 53 -7.40 12.06 -12.39
N ASP A 54 -7.76 13.34 -12.47
CA ASP A 54 -6.82 14.46 -12.61
C ASP A 54 -5.86 14.56 -11.42
N ASP A 55 -4.57 14.41 -11.69
CA ASP A 55 -3.55 14.39 -10.64
C ASP A 55 -3.37 15.76 -9.97
N THR A 56 -3.54 16.87 -10.68
CA THR A 56 -3.44 18.21 -10.04
C THR A 56 -4.53 18.42 -8.99
N THR A 57 -5.73 17.91 -9.25
CA THR A 57 -6.86 17.92 -8.33
C THR A 57 -6.59 17.02 -7.12
N LYS A 58 -6.02 15.83 -7.34
CA LYS A 58 -5.62 14.93 -6.24
C LYS A 58 -4.52 15.53 -5.38
N GLU A 59 -3.49 16.13 -5.99
CA GLU A 59 -2.38 16.76 -5.26
C GLU A 59 -2.89 17.86 -4.35
N ARG A 60 -3.75 18.75 -4.86
CA ARG A 60 -4.37 19.79 -4.04
C ARG A 60 -5.22 19.19 -2.91
N ALA A 61 -6.06 18.20 -3.23
CA ALA A 61 -6.93 17.56 -2.24
C ALA A 61 -6.14 16.82 -1.15
N LEU A 62 -5.02 16.16 -1.49
CA LEU A 62 -4.14 15.53 -0.51
C LEU A 62 -3.43 16.58 0.36
N GLY A 63 -3.00 17.70 -0.21
CA GLY A 63 -2.43 18.81 0.57
C GLY A 63 -3.43 19.38 1.58
N GLU A 64 -4.68 19.59 1.13
CA GLU A 64 -5.79 20.00 2.00
C GLU A 64 -6.08 18.95 3.09
N LEU A 65 -6.05 17.65 2.75
CA LEU A 65 -6.23 16.56 3.70
C LEU A 65 -5.12 16.54 4.77
N CYS A 66 -3.85 16.65 4.36
CA CYS A 66 -2.72 16.74 5.29
C CYS A 66 -2.89 17.91 6.26
N ASN A 67 -3.26 19.09 5.75
CA ASN A 67 -3.52 20.27 6.59
C ASN A 67 -4.70 20.04 7.54
N PHE A 68 -5.77 19.39 7.08
CA PHE A 68 -6.94 19.07 7.90
C PHE A 68 -6.58 18.09 9.04
N ILE A 69 -5.78 17.07 8.76
CA ILE A 69 -5.32 16.11 9.78
C ILE A 69 -4.46 16.81 10.84
N CYS A 70 -3.54 17.69 10.41
CA CYS A 70 -2.69 18.49 11.30
C CYS A 70 -3.46 19.52 12.13
N ALA A 71 -4.68 19.90 11.74
CA ALA A 71 -5.52 20.80 12.51
C ALA A 71 -6.21 20.11 13.72
N GLU A 72 -5.88 18.85 13.99
CA GLU A 72 -6.29 18.06 15.17
C GLU A 72 -7.81 17.95 15.39
N ASN A 73 -8.59 17.87 14.29
CA ASN A 73 -10.03 17.57 14.35
C ASN A 73 -10.30 16.08 14.67
N LEU A 74 -9.79 15.59 15.79
CA LEU A 74 -9.72 14.16 16.13
C LEU A 74 -11.06 13.44 16.05
N GLU A 75 -12.13 14.04 16.57
CA GLU A 75 -13.45 13.41 16.57
C GLU A 75 -14.02 13.22 15.16
N VAL A 76 -13.72 14.15 14.25
CA VAL A 76 -14.09 14.01 12.83
C VAL A 76 -13.26 12.91 12.17
N LEU A 77 -11.96 12.83 12.49
CA LEU A 77 -11.05 11.85 11.90
C LEU A 77 -11.29 10.43 12.41
N LYS A 78 -11.84 10.26 13.62
CA LYS A 78 -12.19 8.96 14.20
C LYS A 78 -13.48 8.36 13.63
N ASP A 79 -14.23 9.11 12.85
CA ASP A 79 -15.44 8.62 12.19
C ASP A 79 -15.10 7.40 11.31
N ASP A 80 -15.82 6.29 11.52
CA ASP A 80 -15.51 5.03 10.83
C ASP A 80 -15.66 5.17 9.30
N MET A 81 -16.56 6.02 8.80
CA MET A 81 -16.71 6.24 7.36
C MET A 81 -15.54 7.04 6.79
N VAL A 82 -14.99 7.99 7.54
CA VAL A 82 -13.75 8.71 7.18
C VAL A 82 -12.59 7.73 7.07
N LEU A 83 -12.38 6.89 8.09
CA LEU A 83 -11.27 5.95 8.13
C LEU A 83 -11.39 4.87 7.07
N MET A 84 -12.57 4.27 6.92
CA MET A 84 -12.85 3.31 5.84
C MET A 84 -12.56 3.93 4.46
N THR A 85 -13.05 5.16 4.21
CA THR A 85 -12.83 5.85 2.94
C THR A 85 -11.34 6.08 2.67
N TRP A 86 -10.59 6.51 3.68
CA TRP A 86 -9.15 6.71 3.56
C TRP A 86 -8.40 5.39 3.28
N VAL A 87 -8.68 4.34 4.07
CA VAL A 87 -8.01 3.04 3.96
C VAL A 87 -8.26 2.40 2.59
N GLN A 88 -9.42 2.61 1.98
CA GLN A 88 -9.70 2.14 0.60
C GLN A 88 -9.02 2.99 -0.48
N LEU A 89 -8.90 4.31 -0.29
CA LEU A 89 -8.25 5.22 -1.24
C LEU A 89 -6.73 5.11 -1.22
N TYR A 90 -6.13 4.94 -0.05
CA TYR A 90 -4.70 5.06 0.15
C TYR A 90 -3.87 4.14 -0.78
N PRO A 91 -4.16 2.83 -0.93
CA PRO A 91 -3.42 1.96 -1.85
C PRO A 91 -3.52 2.38 -3.31
N LYS A 92 -4.64 2.98 -3.72
CA LYS A 92 -4.84 3.47 -5.10
C LYS A 92 -4.03 4.74 -5.35
N LEU A 93 -3.93 5.61 -4.35
CA LEU A 93 -3.16 6.86 -4.42
C LEU A 93 -1.65 6.61 -4.31
N SER A 94 -1.22 5.62 -3.52
CA SER A 94 0.19 5.26 -3.36
C SER A 94 0.82 4.68 -4.64
N VAL A 95 0.01 4.19 -5.57
CA VAL A 95 0.50 3.70 -6.88
C VAL A 95 0.31 4.71 -8.02
N SER A 96 -0.17 5.92 -7.73
CA SER A 96 -0.40 6.97 -8.74
C SER A 96 0.82 7.27 -9.61
N ASP A 97 0.60 7.71 -10.85
CA ASP A 97 1.66 8.08 -11.78
C ASP A 97 2.37 9.36 -11.36
N SER A 98 1.63 10.34 -10.85
CA SER A 98 2.24 11.50 -10.18
C SER A 98 2.96 11.10 -8.90
N LYS A 99 4.27 11.38 -8.87
CA LYS A 99 5.11 11.23 -7.68
C LYS A 99 4.67 12.12 -6.52
N ASN A 100 4.09 13.29 -6.81
CA ASN A 100 3.58 14.19 -5.79
C ASN A 100 2.35 13.58 -5.11
N VAL A 101 1.44 12.97 -5.88
CA VAL A 101 0.30 12.21 -5.33
C VAL A 101 0.80 11.08 -4.44
N ARG A 102 1.77 10.28 -4.89
CA ARG A 102 2.35 9.19 -4.08
C ARG A 102 2.97 9.70 -2.77
N SER A 103 3.82 10.73 -2.85
CA SER A 103 4.47 11.33 -1.68
C SER A 103 3.44 11.88 -0.69
N LEU A 104 2.43 12.60 -1.16
CA LEU A 104 1.40 13.17 -0.30
C LEU A 104 0.47 12.10 0.29
N ALA A 105 0.22 10.99 -0.43
CA ALA A 105 -0.55 9.87 0.08
C ALA A 105 0.16 9.19 1.24
N HIS A 106 1.46 8.89 1.11
CA HIS A 106 2.26 8.36 2.21
C HIS A 106 2.35 9.35 3.38
N GLN A 107 2.46 10.65 3.10
CA GLN A 107 2.43 11.68 4.15
C GLN A 107 1.09 11.66 4.91
N ALA A 108 -0.04 11.69 4.21
CA ALA A 108 -1.36 11.62 4.83
C ALA A 108 -1.52 10.35 5.69
N GLU A 109 -1.07 9.20 5.19
CA GLU A 109 -1.09 7.94 5.95
C GLU A 109 -0.30 8.06 7.26
N THR A 110 0.94 8.55 7.20
CA THR A 110 1.76 8.74 8.41
C THR A 110 1.15 9.74 9.38
N LEU A 111 0.44 10.76 8.90
CA LEU A 111 -0.29 11.72 9.73
C LEU A 111 -1.49 11.06 10.41
N PHE A 112 -2.29 10.25 9.70
CA PHE A 112 -3.38 9.47 10.31
C PHE A 112 -2.84 8.58 11.43
N ILE A 113 -1.76 7.83 11.18
CA ILE A 113 -1.12 6.98 12.19
C ILE A 113 -0.67 7.82 13.41
N SER A 114 -0.01 8.96 13.17
CA SER A 114 0.57 9.78 14.24
C SER A 114 -0.48 10.48 15.10
N VAL A 115 -1.53 11.01 14.47
CA VAL A 115 -2.58 11.80 15.11
C VAL A 115 -3.60 10.91 15.81
N LEU A 116 -4.00 9.79 15.21
CA LEU A 116 -5.05 8.91 15.75
C LEU A 116 -4.52 7.79 16.66
N GLN A 117 -3.24 7.43 16.51
CA GLN A 117 -2.53 6.46 17.34
C GLN A 117 -3.33 5.17 17.55
N ARG A 118 -3.76 4.89 18.79
CA ARG A 118 -4.53 3.69 19.16
C ARG A 118 -5.83 3.55 18.37
N SER A 119 -6.48 4.66 18.01
CA SER A 119 -7.74 4.64 17.25
C SER A 119 -7.54 4.11 15.83
N TYR A 120 -6.32 4.21 15.29
CA TYR A 120 -5.97 3.73 13.96
C TYR A 120 -5.40 2.30 13.97
N ALA A 121 -5.11 1.73 15.15
CA ALA A 121 -4.37 0.47 15.26
C ALA A 121 -4.99 -0.70 14.49
N LYS A 122 -6.33 -0.75 14.38
CA LYS A 122 -7.05 -1.80 13.64
C LYS A 122 -6.78 -1.77 12.13
N TYR A 123 -6.45 -0.61 11.58
CA TYR A 123 -6.21 -0.41 10.14
C TYR A 123 -4.73 -0.60 9.73
N LEU A 124 -3.81 -0.76 10.68
CA LEU A 124 -2.39 -0.90 10.37
C LEU A 124 -2.08 -2.14 9.51
N LYS A 125 -2.84 -3.22 9.67
CA LYS A 125 -2.74 -4.41 8.81
C LYS A 125 -3.04 -4.10 7.34
N ASP A 126 -3.95 -3.15 7.08
CA ASP A 126 -4.33 -2.74 5.74
C ASP A 126 -3.32 -1.78 5.10
N THR A 127 -2.70 -0.92 5.91
CA THR A 127 -1.95 0.24 5.38
C THR A 127 -0.43 0.14 5.53
N ILE A 128 0.10 -0.61 6.51
CA ILE A 128 1.55 -0.73 6.70
C ILE A 128 2.25 -1.39 5.50
N PRO A 129 1.73 -2.48 4.90
CA PRO A 129 2.37 -3.05 3.72
C PRO A 129 2.53 -2.05 2.57
N VAL A 130 1.49 -1.24 2.34
CA VAL A 130 1.48 -0.17 1.34
C VAL A 130 2.41 1.00 1.73
N LEU A 131 2.51 1.34 3.01
CA LEU A 131 3.43 2.39 3.47
C LEU A 131 4.89 2.00 3.28
N LEU A 132 5.24 0.75 3.55
CA LEU A 132 6.61 0.26 3.43
C LEU A 132 7.10 0.17 1.98
N THR A 133 6.21 0.11 0.98
CA THR A 133 6.66 0.25 -0.42
C THR A 133 7.16 1.66 -0.73
N GLY A 134 6.68 2.69 -0.03
CA GLY A 134 7.08 4.09 -0.29
C GLY A 134 8.56 4.36 -0.04
N ILE A 135 9.22 3.57 0.82
CA ILE A 135 10.68 3.65 1.05
C ILE A 135 11.51 2.92 -0.01
N TYR A 136 10.86 2.26 -0.96
CA TYR A 136 11.46 1.58 -2.11
C TYR A 136 10.92 2.09 -3.47
N ASP A 137 10.32 3.29 -3.48
CA ASP A 137 9.87 3.94 -4.71
C ASP A 137 11.05 4.17 -5.68
N MET A 138 10.76 4.15 -6.99
CA MET A 138 11.76 4.41 -8.03
C MET A 138 12.20 5.88 -8.10
N ASP A 139 11.42 6.80 -7.54
CA ASP A 139 11.75 8.22 -7.41
C ASP A 139 12.26 8.52 -5.98
N SER A 140 13.52 8.97 -5.89
CA SER A 140 14.19 9.23 -4.61
C SER A 140 13.53 10.32 -3.78
N SER A 141 12.78 11.24 -4.40
CA SER A 141 12.03 12.27 -3.67
C SER A 141 10.88 11.66 -2.85
N VAL A 142 10.21 10.63 -3.38
CA VAL A 142 9.16 9.88 -2.67
C VAL A 142 9.77 9.08 -1.53
N VAL A 143 10.90 8.40 -1.76
CA VAL A 143 11.63 7.64 -0.73
C VAL A 143 12.03 8.55 0.43
N ASN A 144 12.69 9.67 0.13
CA ASN A 144 13.17 10.61 1.15
C ASN A 144 12.02 11.22 1.96
N SER A 145 10.93 11.60 1.28
CA SER A 145 9.72 12.12 1.91
C SER A 145 9.07 11.08 2.83
N THR A 146 8.92 9.84 2.36
CA THR A 146 8.31 8.75 3.12
C THR A 146 9.14 8.42 4.37
N LEU A 147 10.46 8.28 4.23
CA LEU A 147 11.37 8.04 5.36
C LEU A 147 11.29 9.15 6.42
N LYS A 148 11.26 10.42 5.99
CA LYS A 148 11.12 11.57 6.88
C LYS A 148 9.79 11.51 7.64
N ASN A 149 8.69 11.28 6.94
CA ASN A 149 7.36 11.28 7.53
C ASN A 149 7.13 10.08 8.46
N MET A 150 7.62 8.90 8.09
CA MET A 150 7.64 7.72 8.97
C MET A 150 8.46 7.99 10.23
N SER A 151 9.66 8.57 10.11
CA SER A 151 10.48 8.93 11.27
C SER A 151 9.75 9.87 12.22
N ALA A 152 9.03 10.86 11.67
CA ALA A 152 8.23 11.79 12.47
C ALA A 152 7.02 11.11 13.15
N ALA A 153 6.33 10.20 12.45
CA ALA A 153 5.15 9.53 12.97
C ALA A 153 5.46 8.52 14.08
N PHE A 154 6.51 7.71 13.91
CA PHE A 154 6.86 6.64 14.85
C PHE A 154 7.85 7.09 15.95
N LYS A 155 8.65 8.14 15.70
CA LYS A 155 9.61 8.77 16.62
C LYS A 155 10.71 7.84 17.18
N ASP A 156 10.78 6.60 16.71
CA ASP A 156 11.67 5.55 17.21
C ASP A 156 11.95 4.54 16.10
N THR A 157 13.22 4.39 15.73
CA THR A 157 13.68 3.43 14.73
C THR A 157 13.36 1.99 15.13
N THR A 158 13.34 1.69 16.42
CA THR A 158 12.94 0.36 16.93
C THR A 158 11.48 0.06 16.60
N LYS A 159 10.60 1.06 16.72
CA LYS A 159 9.18 0.90 16.34
C LYS A 159 9.04 0.66 14.84
N ILE A 160 9.81 1.37 14.02
CA ILE A 160 9.83 1.16 12.57
C ILE A 160 10.29 -0.26 12.25
N ASN A 161 11.37 -0.74 12.87
CA ASN A 161 11.84 -2.12 12.70
C ASN A 161 10.80 -3.16 13.14
N ASN A 162 10.05 -2.87 14.21
CA ASN A 162 8.98 -3.76 14.68
C ASN A 162 7.82 -3.88 13.69
N LEU A 163 7.57 -2.89 12.81
CA LEU A 163 6.52 -2.97 11.80
C LEU A 163 6.72 -4.20 10.89
N TRP A 164 7.95 -4.43 10.45
CA TRP A 164 8.30 -5.56 9.59
C TRP A 164 7.96 -6.90 10.23
N ILE A 165 8.27 -7.05 11.52
CA ILE A 165 8.08 -8.31 12.24
C ILE A 165 6.62 -8.50 12.66
N ILE A 166 5.92 -7.42 13.00
CA ILE A 166 4.49 -7.47 13.40
C ILE A 166 3.61 -7.81 12.20
N PHE A 167 3.89 -7.21 11.03
CA PHE A 167 3.06 -7.33 9.83
C PHE A 167 3.68 -8.25 8.77
N GLN A 168 4.49 -9.22 9.17
CA GLN A 168 5.23 -10.08 8.23
C GLN A 168 4.31 -10.84 7.26
N LEU A 169 3.13 -11.28 7.73
CA LEU A 169 2.18 -12.02 6.91
C LEU A 169 1.50 -11.08 5.92
N GLU A 170 1.06 -9.91 6.38
CA GLU A 170 0.44 -8.89 5.55
C GLU A 170 1.43 -8.34 4.49
N LEU A 171 2.73 -8.31 4.79
CA LEU A 171 3.78 -7.95 3.82
C LEU A 171 3.95 -9.01 2.72
N LEU A 172 3.92 -10.30 3.08
CA LEU A 172 3.98 -11.40 2.12
C LEU A 172 2.69 -11.47 1.27
N GLU A 173 1.53 -11.27 1.89
CA GLU A 173 0.22 -11.18 1.21
C GLU A 173 0.16 -9.99 0.25
N PHE A 174 0.70 -8.83 0.65
CA PHE A 174 0.82 -7.68 -0.24
C PHE A 174 1.71 -7.99 -1.45
N ALA A 175 2.84 -8.67 -1.24
CA ALA A 175 3.74 -9.04 -2.32
C ALA A 175 3.09 -10.07 -3.28
N ASP A 176 2.34 -11.03 -2.75
CA ASP A 176 1.51 -11.95 -3.55
C ASP A 176 0.46 -11.20 -4.37
N GLN A 177 -0.26 -10.26 -3.74
CA GLN A 177 -1.23 -9.41 -4.43
C GLN A 177 -0.58 -8.70 -5.62
N VAL A 178 0.59 -8.08 -5.43
CA VAL A 178 1.29 -7.37 -6.51
C VAL A 178 1.82 -8.29 -7.61
N ILE A 179 2.46 -9.39 -7.24
CA ILE A 179 3.25 -10.21 -8.18
C ILE A 179 2.40 -11.26 -8.90
N ASN A 180 1.38 -11.82 -8.26
CA ASN A 180 0.57 -12.90 -8.83
C ASN A 180 -0.86 -12.51 -9.19
N LYS A 181 -1.47 -11.58 -8.44
CA LYS A 181 -2.90 -11.28 -8.58
C LYS A 181 -3.16 -10.03 -9.41
N GLU A 182 -2.33 -9.00 -9.25
CA GLU A 182 -2.41 -7.78 -10.04
C GLU A 182 -1.65 -7.93 -11.37
N THR A 183 -2.15 -7.25 -12.39
CA THR A 183 -1.57 -7.18 -13.74
C THR A 183 -1.52 -5.72 -14.19
N VAL A 184 -0.83 -5.45 -15.29
CA VAL A 184 -0.80 -4.12 -15.93
C VAL A 184 -2.22 -3.56 -16.15
N ASP A 185 -3.15 -4.43 -16.54
CA ASP A 185 -4.53 -4.10 -16.89
C ASP A 185 -5.47 -4.00 -15.68
N SER A 186 -5.10 -4.55 -14.51
CA SER A 186 -5.90 -4.42 -13.28
C SER A 186 -5.57 -3.14 -12.52
N ILE A 187 -4.35 -2.62 -12.64
CA ILE A 187 -3.92 -1.41 -11.92
C ILE A 187 -4.12 -0.10 -12.70
N SER A 188 -4.43 -0.19 -14.00
CA SER A 188 -4.59 0.96 -14.88
C SER A 188 -5.71 0.74 -15.90
N ASP A 189 -6.36 1.83 -16.30
CA ASP A 189 -7.47 1.83 -17.26
C ASP A 189 -6.95 2.20 -18.66
N ASP A 190 -6.84 1.22 -19.55
CA ASP A 190 -6.26 1.33 -20.90
C ASP A 190 -7.03 2.29 -21.82
N ARG A 191 -8.28 2.60 -21.48
CA ARG A 191 -9.10 3.60 -22.18
C ARG A 191 -8.58 5.04 -21.99
N PHE A 192 -7.74 5.27 -20.97
CA PHE A 192 -7.29 6.62 -20.59
C PHE A 192 -5.78 6.76 -20.47
N VAL A 193 -5.04 5.65 -20.37
CA VAL A 193 -3.59 5.64 -20.14
C VAL A 193 -2.95 4.77 -21.21
N SER A 194 -1.82 5.21 -21.77
CA SER A 194 -1.13 4.43 -22.80
C SER A 194 -0.52 3.15 -22.21
N ARG A 195 -0.39 2.09 -23.02
CA ARG A 195 0.20 0.82 -22.56
C ARG A 195 1.58 0.99 -21.92
N ALA A 196 2.39 1.90 -22.44
CA ALA A 196 3.73 2.17 -21.91
C ALA A 196 3.69 2.78 -20.49
N GLU A 197 2.74 3.68 -20.23
CA GLU A 197 2.54 4.29 -18.91
C GLU A 197 1.95 3.27 -17.91
N MET A 198 1.00 2.44 -18.34
CA MET A 198 0.44 1.37 -17.50
C MET A 198 1.54 0.38 -17.07
N GLU A 199 2.38 -0.02 -18.01
CA GLU A 199 3.52 -0.91 -17.78
C GLU A 199 4.52 -0.27 -16.81
N LEU A 200 4.86 1.02 -17.01
CA LEU A 200 5.74 1.76 -16.11
C LEU A 200 5.19 1.81 -14.67
N LYS A 201 3.88 2.01 -14.52
CA LYS A 201 3.21 2.00 -13.21
C LYS A 201 3.30 0.63 -12.54
N TYR A 202 3.04 -0.44 -13.28
CA TYR A 202 3.12 -1.81 -12.76
C TYR A 202 4.56 -2.17 -12.38
N GLN A 203 5.53 -1.86 -13.24
CA GLN A 203 6.95 -2.06 -12.98
C GLN A 203 7.42 -1.32 -11.74
N ARG A 204 6.95 -0.08 -11.51
CA ARG A 204 7.25 0.68 -10.29
C ARG A 204 6.76 -0.02 -9.03
N LEU A 205 5.53 -0.54 -9.08
CA LEU A 205 4.93 -1.27 -7.98
C LEU A 205 5.70 -2.57 -7.67
N VAL A 206 5.98 -3.38 -8.69
CA VAL A 206 6.79 -4.61 -8.55
C VAL A 206 8.19 -4.30 -8.01
N ASN A 207 8.84 -3.25 -8.53
CA ASN A 207 10.16 -2.81 -8.07
C ASN A 207 10.17 -2.47 -6.58
N ALA A 208 9.07 -1.92 -6.05
CA ALA A 208 8.97 -1.57 -4.64
C ALA A 208 8.63 -2.78 -3.75
N SER A 209 7.81 -3.72 -4.24
CA SER A 209 7.35 -4.89 -3.46
C SER A 209 8.44 -5.93 -3.19
N ILE A 210 9.33 -6.19 -4.15
CA ILE A 210 10.40 -7.21 -3.99
C ILE A 210 11.39 -6.83 -2.87
N PRO A 211 11.93 -5.59 -2.83
CA PRO A 211 12.79 -5.14 -1.73
C PRO A 211 12.11 -5.19 -0.36
N VAL A 212 10.80 -4.97 -0.27
CA VAL A 212 10.04 -5.10 0.99
C VAL A 212 10.19 -6.52 1.54
N VAL A 213 9.98 -7.54 0.71
CA VAL A 213 10.15 -8.95 1.15
C VAL A 213 11.62 -9.27 1.43
N SER A 214 12.54 -8.79 0.61
CA SER A 214 13.99 -8.97 0.83
C SER A 214 14.43 -8.40 2.19
N HIS A 215 14.00 -7.18 2.52
CA HIS A 215 14.31 -6.54 3.80
C HIS A 215 13.64 -7.25 4.98
N LEU A 216 12.37 -7.66 4.81
CA LEU A 216 11.65 -8.46 5.80
C LEU A 216 12.45 -9.72 6.16
N ILE A 217 12.89 -10.50 5.17
CA ILE A 217 13.65 -11.74 5.39
C ILE A 217 14.96 -11.45 6.14
N GLN A 218 15.77 -10.50 5.67
CA GLN A 218 17.04 -10.17 6.30
C GLN A 218 16.88 -9.72 7.75
N LEU A 219 15.88 -8.87 8.01
CA LEU A 219 15.62 -8.36 9.34
C LEU A 219 15.08 -9.47 10.24
N ALA A 220 14.08 -10.22 9.79
CA ALA A 220 13.43 -11.26 10.57
C ALA A 220 14.38 -12.41 10.92
N LEU A 221 15.21 -12.88 9.99
CA LEU A 221 16.23 -13.89 10.28
C LEU A 221 17.25 -13.41 11.31
N LYS A 222 17.57 -12.11 11.30
CA LYS A 222 18.53 -11.52 12.24
C LYS A 222 17.92 -11.29 13.63
N THR A 223 16.66 -10.88 13.72
CA THR A 223 16.07 -10.39 14.98
C THR A 223 15.01 -11.28 15.59
N SER A 224 14.37 -12.14 14.79
CA SER A 224 13.24 -12.99 15.22
C SER A 224 13.13 -14.28 14.37
N PRO A 225 14.19 -15.10 14.28
CA PRO A 225 14.20 -16.30 13.45
C PRO A 225 13.08 -17.30 13.80
N GLU A 226 12.67 -17.37 15.07
CA GLU A 226 11.56 -18.21 15.54
C GLU A 226 10.22 -17.83 14.89
N LYS A 227 10.02 -16.55 14.58
CA LYS A 227 8.82 -16.08 13.88
C LYS A 227 8.85 -16.44 12.41
N VAL A 228 10.03 -16.46 11.78
CA VAL A 228 10.19 -16.94 10.41
C VAL A 228 9.89 -18.44 10.35
N GLU A 229 10.47 -19.22 11.26
CA GLU A 229 10.24 -20.66 11.35
C GLU A 229 8.75 -21.00 11.54
N SER A 230 8.07 -20.27 12.43
CA SER A 230 6.63 -20.44 12.68
C SER A 230 5.75 -20.15 11.46
N ASN A 231 6.26 -19.39 10.47
CA ASN A 231 5.52 -19.00 9.26
C ASN A 231 6.25 -19.44 7.97
N ILE A 232 7.14 -20.42 8.06
CA ILE A 232 8.08 -20.77 6.98
C ILE A 232 7.36 -21.11 5.66
N GLU A 233 6.19 -21.74 5.75
CA GLU A 233 5.36 -22.09 4.59
C GLU A 233 4.99 -20.85 3.78
N LYS A 234 4.70 -19.71 4.42
CA LYS A 234 4.35 -18.46 3.73
C LYS A 234 5.54 -17.81 3.05
N TYR A 235 6.73 -17.90 3.66
CA TYR A 235 7.96 -17.47 3.02
C TYR A 235 8.30 -18.37 1.82
N GLN A 236 8.14 -19.69 1.96
CA GLN A 236 8.36 -20.64 0.87
C GLN A 236 7.38 -20.41 -0.28
N GLU A 237 6.09 -20.20 0.02
CA GLU A 237 5.05 -19.89 -0.96
C GLU A 237 5.46 -18.70 -1.83
N PHE A 238 5.99 -17.62 -1.23
CA PHE A 238 6.49 -16.46 -1.98
C PHE A 238 7.56 -16.79 -3.03
N PHE A 239 8.46 -17.74 -2.74
CA PHE A 239 9.49 -18.18 -3.68
C PHE A 239 8.97 -19.15 -4.75
N LEU A 240 7.75 -19.66 -4.64
CA LEU A 240 7.13 -20.52 -5.65
C LEU A 240 6.43 -19.73 -6.76
N TYR A 241 6.37 -18.39 -6.65
CA TYR A 241 5.70 -17.54 -7.62
C TYR A 241 6.47 -17.50 -8.95
N GLU A 242 5.93 -18.11 -10.00
CA GLU A 242 6.60 -18.11 -11.33
C GLU A 242 6.85 -16.68 -11.84
N ASN A 243 5.91 -15.77 -11.59
CA ASN A 243 5.98 -14.37 -11.97
C ASN A 243 7.17 -13.64 -11.32
N LEU A 244 7.58 -14.02 -10.10
CA LEU A 244 8.77 -13.44 -9.45
C LEU A 244 10.02 -13.70 -10.29
N TRP A 245 10.17 -14.94 -10.76
CA TRP A 245 11.37 -15.37 -11.50
C TRP A 245 11.41 -14.87 -12.94
N HIS A 246 10.27 -14.46 -13.50
CA HIS A 246 10.22 -13.86 -14.84
C HIS A 246 11.03 -12.56 -14.96
N TYR A 247 11.30 -11.89 -13.84
CA TYR A 247 12.13 -10.68 -13.79
C TYR A 247 13.64 -10.96 -13.80
N LEU A 248 14.09 -12.22 -13.78
CA LEU A 248 15.50 -12.60 -13.99
C LEU A 248 15.93 -12.59 -15.47
N ARG A 249 15.16 -11.93 -16.35
CA ARG A 249 15.47 -11.80 -17.76
C ARG A 249 16.33 -10.56 -18.03
N VAL A 250 17.39 -10.75 -18.83
CA VAL A 250 18.20 -9.62 -19.32
C VAL A 250 17.35 -8.81 -20.29
N SER A 251 17.22 -7.51 -20.03
CA SER A 251 16.44 -6.57 -20.83
C SER A 251 17.23 -5.31 -21.09
N SER A 252 17.01 -4.67 -22.24
CA SER A 252 17.51 -3.32 -22.53
C SER A 252 16.68 -2.23 -21.84
N ASN A 253 15.49 -2.56 -21.33
CA ASN A 253 14.66 -1.62 -20.59
C ASN A 253 15.25 -1.37 -19.19
N GLY A 254 15.62 -0.12 -18.91
CA GLY A 254 16.27 0.27 -17.64
C GLY A 254 15.43 0.01 -16.39
N ASN A 255 14.10 0.02 -16.47
CA ASN A 255 13.23 -0.28 -15.32
C ASN A 255 13.20 -1.78 -15.02
N VAL A 256 13.15 -2.60 -16.07
CA VAL A 256 13.26 -4.06 -15.93
C VAL A 256 14.63 -4.44 -15.35
N GLN A 257 15.71 -3.75 -15.75
CA GLN A 257 17.03 -3.95 -15.14
C GLN A 257 17.08 -3.56 -13.65
N ARG A 258 16.29 -2.58 -13.21
CA ARG A 258 16.18 -2.23 -11.79
C ARG A 258 15.49 -3.36 -11.02
N ILE A 259 14.38 -3.89 -11.53
CA ILE A 259 13.68 -5.04 -10.93
C ILE A 259 14.59 -6.28 -10.92
N TYR A 260 15.32 -6.54 -12.00
CA TYR A 260 16.31 -7.62 -12.06
C TYR A 260 17.30 -7.54 -10.87
N LYS A 261 17.81 -6.34 -10.56
CA LYS A 261 18.70 -6.14 -9.41
C LYS A 261 18.01 -6.37 -8.07
N THR A 262 16.73 -6.04 -7.93
CA THR A 262 16.00 -6.30 -6.68
C THR A 262 15.76 -7.80 -6.48
N VAL A 263 15.49 -8.56 -7.54
CA VAL A 263 15.40 -10.03 -7.46
C VAL A 263 16.75 -10.66 -7.11
N LEU A 264 17.87 -10.17 -7.67
CA LEU A 264 19.19 -10.65 -7.26
C LEU A 264 19.49 -10.36 -5.79
N SER A 265 19.15 -9.17 -5.29
CA SER A 265 19.29 -8.84 -3.87
C SER A 265 18.41 -9.73 -2.98
N LEU A 266 17.21 -10.10 -3.44
CA LEU A 266 16.35 -11.05 -2.77
C LEU A 266 17.00 -12.45 -2.71
N VAL A 267 17.58 -12.94 -3.80
CA VAL A 267 18.28 -14.24 -3.81
C VAL A 267 19.48 -14.24 -2.86
N ASN A 268 20.18 -13.12 -2.72
CA ASN A 268 21.28 -12.98 -1.75
C ASN A 268 20.81 -12.81 -0.30
N ALA A 269 19.52 -12.55 -0.07
CA ALA A 269 18.95 -12.33 1.26
C ALA A 269 18.58 -13.62 1.99
N VAL A 270 18.38 -14.72 1.24
CA VAL A 270 18.11 -16.08 1.70
C VAL A 270 19.36 -16.94 1.63
#